data_AF-A0A078KY79-F1
#
_entry.id   AF-A0A078KY79-F1
#
_cell.length_a   1.000
_cell.length_b   1.000
_cell.length_c   1.000
_cell.angle_alpha   90.00
_cell.angle_beta   90.00
_cell.angle_gamma   90.00
#
_symmetry.space_group_name_H-M   'P 1'
#
loop_
_entity.id
_entity.type
_entity.pdbx_description
1 polymer ?
#
loop_
_entity_poly.entity_id
_entity_poly.type
_entity_poly.pdbx_seq_one_letter_code
_entity_poly.pdbx_strand_id
1 'polypeptide(L)'
;MKMGFLFVTTTELSALMGLPYIQQSAYLLGIRPYMDRETFLVGVKRKISYQQLAEALYIEPHQGLEQSGSPSRQQLRRIIYALERAGLIKIESIGMNLIVKCLLADADNSVQNKPDTNPTQQPDTNQDNKKNYKSSSYDGFSKKPNTAQNIKPDTPHNSENLCVYVGAQFEKFWELYPQKQDETRACEEFYKLKPDESLFKQMMDALKAQIENRLYLELCGEWVPKWKFPANWLAQQCWNDELLPVRKQEQNHAKPQTSFRKKSAADILAESCKESSFSIHFEDEPQTGSNVLHFNSTRNV
;
A
#
# COMPACT_ATOMS: atom_id res chain seq x y z
N MET A 1 -25.82 10.78 30.65
CA MET A 1 -24.68 10.68 29.72
C MET A 1 -23.48 10.22 30.52
N LYS A 2 -22.83 9.08 30.18
CA LYS A 2 -21.54 8.74 30.79
C LYS A 2 -20.51 9.72 30.23
N MET A 3 -19.89 10.53 31.09
CA MET A 3 -18.81 11.43 30.70
C MET A 3 -17.58 10.57 30.35
N GLY A 4 -17.30 10.42 29.05
CA GLY A 4 -16.16 9.66 28.56
C GLY A 4 -14.96 10.58 28.39
N PHE A 5 -13.93 10.42 29.21
CA PHE A 5 -12.66 11.10 29.03
C PHE A 5 -11.72 10.21 28.22
N LEU A 6 -11.08 10.80 27.20
CA LEU A 6 -10.00 10.18 26.46
C LEU A 6 -8.67 10.70 27.03
N PHE A 7 -7.91 9.84 27.70
CA PHE A 7 -6.58 10.16 28.16
C PHE A 7 -5.57 9.78 27.08
N VAL A 8 -4.67 10.70 26.76
CA VAL A 8 -3.58 10.51 25.80
C VAL A 8 -2.28 10.69 26.57
N THR A 9 -1.40 9.68 26.52
CA THR A 9 -0.12 9.74 27.24
C THR A 9 0.85 10.70 26.54
N THR A 10 1.89 11.14 27.26
CA THR A 10 2.93 12.00 26.66
C THR A 10 3.68 11.28 25.54
N THR A 11 3.86 9.97 25.66
CA THR A 11 4.48 9.11 24.63
C THR A 11 3.58 9.02 23.39
N GLU A 12 2.28 8.73 23.55
CA GLU A 12 1.31 8.77 22.44
C GLU A 12 1.30 10.13 21.75
N LEU A 13 1.23 11.20 22.52
CA LEU A 13 1.16 12.56 22.00
C LEU A 13 2.43 12.89 21.20
N SER A 14 3.61 12.55 21.71
CA SER A 14 4.88 12.76 21.00
C SER A 14 4.94 12.04 19.65
N ALA A 15 4.42 10.81 19.57
CA ALA A 15 4.34 10.05 18.32
C ALA A 15 3.32 10.63 17.33
N LEU A 16 2.22 11.21 17.84
CA LEU A 16 1.17 11.84 17.02
C LEU A 16 1.60 13.20 16.43
N MET A 17 2.39 14.00 17.15
CA MET A 17 2.75 15.36 16.71
C MET A 17 3.52 15.40 15.38
N GLY A 18 4.23 14.33 15.02
CA GLY A 18 4.97 14.23 13.76
C GLY A 18 4.14 13.81 12.56
N LEU A 19 2.85 13.49 12.74
CA LEU A 19 2.00 12.91 11.70
C LEU A 19 1.03 13.94 11.10
N PRO A 20 0.58 13.76 9.84
CA PRO A 20 -0.52 14.52 9.26
C PRO A 20 -1.78 14.51 10.14
N TYR A 21 -2.50 15.64 10.19
CA TYR A 21 -3.71 15.79 11.02
C TYR A 21 -4.76 14.70 10.81
N ILE A 22 -4.92 14.23 9.58
CA ILE A 22 -5.85 13.13 9.26
C ILE A 22 -5.46 11.79 9.90
N GLN A 23 -4.15 11.56 10.11
CA GLN A 23 -3.66 10.37 10.81
C GLN A 23 -3.86 10.52 12.32
N GLN A 24 -3.63 11.73 12.84
CA GLN A 24 -3.88 12.04 14.26
C GLN A 24 -5.36 11.83 14.61
N SER A 25 -6.26 12.38 13.79
CA SER A 25 -7.71 12.22 13.99
C SER A 25 -8.14 10.76 13.81
N ALA A 26 -7.55 10.01 12.88
CA ALA A 26 -7.83 8.58 12.73
C ALA A 26 -7.52 7.79 13.99
N TYR A 27 -6.38 8.06 14.63
CA TYR A 27 -6.03 7.43 15.90
C TYR A 27 -6.97 7.86 17.03
N LEU A 28 -7.11 9.18 17.24
CA LEU A 28 -7.80 9.74 18.40
C LEU A 28 -9.33 9.55 18.35
N LEU A 29 -9.94 9.66 17.19
CA LEU A 29 -11.41 9.57 17.01
C LEU A 29 -11.83 8.16 16.57
N GLY A 30 -11.05 7.55 15.68
CA GLY A 30 -11.44 6.30 15.01
C GLY A 30 -11.03 5.02 15.73
N ILE A 31 -9.90 5.02 16.45
CA ILE A 31 -9.29 3.81 17.01
C ILE A 31 -9.31 3.85 18.54
N ARG A 32 -8.66 4.86 19.12
CA ARG A 32 -8.39 4.98 20.56
C ARG A 32 -9.64 4.89 21.46
N PRO A 33 -10.82 5.46 21.10
CA PRO A 33 -12.02 5.39 21.94
C PRO A 33 -12.62 3.99 22.05
N TYR A 34 -12.30 3.10 21.11
CA TYR A 34 -12.83 1.74 21.05
C TYR A 34 -11.82 0.68 21.49
N MET A 35 -10.66 1.13 21.99
CA MET A 35 -9.62 0.26 22.54
C MET A 35 -10.08 -0.34 23.86
N ASP A 36 -9.95 -1.66 23.95
CA ASP A 36 -10.12 -2.38 25.20
C ASP A 36 -8.93 -2.09 26.14
N ARG A 37 -9.20 -1.56 27.33
CA ARG A 37 -8.17 -1.12 28.26
C ARG A 37 -7.37 -2.28 28.87
N GLU A 38 -7.92 -3.49 28.88
CA GLU A 38 -7.24 -4.66 29.43
C GLU A 38 -6.27 -5.31 28.43
N THR A 39 -6.69 -5.39 27.16
CA THR A 39 -5.98 -6.13 26.12
C THR A 39 -5.23 -5.23 25.14
N PHE A 40 -5.51 -3.92 25.15
CA PHE A 40 -5.03 -2.93 24.17
C PHE A 40 -5.45 -3.22 22.73
N LEU A 41 -6.41 -4.12 22.55
CA LEU A 41 -6.93 -4.51 21.25
C LEU A 41 -8.17 -3.69 20.91
N VAL A 42 -8.28 -3.37 19.65
CA VAL A 42 -9.40 -2.67 19.02
C VAL A 42 -9.91 -3.57 17.90
N GLY A 43 -11.23 -3.72 17.74
CA GLY A 43 -11.81 -4.56 16.69
C GLY A 43 -12.29 -5.93 17.14
N VAL A 44 -11.99 -6.35 18.37
CA VAL A 44 -12.38 -7.66 18.94
C VAL A 44 -13.77 -7.60 19.58
N LYS A 45 -13.93 -6.87 20.70
CA LYS A 45 -15.22 -6.71 21.40
C LYS A 45 -16.21 -5.91 20.53
N ARG A 46 -15.74 -4.80 19.96
CA ARG A 46 -16.47 -3.99 18.98
C ARG A 46 -15.73 -4.07 17.65
N LYS A 47 -16.38 -4.64 16.63
CA LYS A 47 -15.85 -4.70 15.28
C LYS A 47 -15.67 -3.28 14.73
N ILE A 48 -14.52 -3.03 14.11
CA ILE A 48 -14.25 -1.80 13.37
C ILE A 48 -14.17 -2.13 11.89
N SER A 49 -14.78 -1.26 11.07
CA SER A 49 -14.72 -1.33 9.62
C SER A 49 -14.12 -0.06 9.04
N TYR A 50 -13.62 -0.15 7.80
CA TYR A 50 -13.17 1.03 7.05
C TYR A 50 -14.30 2.04 6.84
N GLN A 51 -15.56 1.60 6.75
CA GLN A 51 -16.72 2.48 6.61
C GLN A 51 -16.88 3.36 7.86
N GLN A 52 -16.82 2.75 9.05
CA GLN A 52 -16.90 3.48 10.31
C GLN A 52 -15.76 4.50 10.45
N LEU A 53 -14.54 4.14 10.04
CA LEU A 53 -13.41 5.09 10.04
C LEU A 53 -13.64 6.25 9.06
N ALA A 54 -14.24 6.00 7.89
CA ALA A 54 -14.56 7.05 6.92
C ALA A 54 -15.59 8.05 7.48
N GLU A 55 -16.56 7.55 8.25
CA GLU A 55 -17.57 8.37 8.93
C GLU A 55 -16.97 9.18 10.07
N ALA A 56 -16.11 8.57 10.89
CA ALA A 56 -15.42 9.26 11.98
C ALA A 56 -14.46 10.36 11.49
N LEU A 57 -13.94 10.22 10.27
CA LEU A 57 -13.01 11.16 9.64
C LEU A 57 -13.67 12.06 8.61
N TYR A 58 -15.01 12.07 8.55
CA TYR A 58 -15.72 12.96 7.65
C TYR A 58 -15.51 14.42 8.06
N ILE A 59 -15.11 15.23 7.09
CA ILE A 59 -15.00 16.68 7.24
C ILE A 59 -16.09 17.32 6.39
N GLU A 60 -16.95 18.09 7.01
CA GLU A 60 -18.00 18.82 6.30
C GLU A 60 -17.38 19.82 5.30
N PRO A 61 -17.91 19.94 4.07
CA PRO A 61 -17.35 20.82 3.06
C PRO A 61 -17.55 22.29 3.44
N HIS A 62 -16.43 23.01 3.61
CA HIS A 62 -16.40 24.45 3.83
C HIS A 62 -15.64 25.14 2.69
N GLN A 63 -16.00 26.38 2.37
CA GLN A 63 -15.31 27.16 1.34
C GLN A 63 -13.84 27.35 1.71
N GLY A 64 -12.94 27.09 0.76
CA GLY A 64 -11.48 27.21 0.96
C GLY A 64 -10.80 25.99 1.59
N LEU A 65 -11.54 24.90 1.89
CA LEU A 65 -10.95 23.62 2.32
C LEU A 65 -10.95 22.60 1.19
N GLU A 66 -9.76 22.27 0.69
CA GLU A 66 -9.57 21.30 -0.39
C GLU A 66 -9.81 19.84 0.06
N GLN A 67 -9.53 19.51 1.32
CA GLN A 67 -9.68 18.14 1.85
C GLN A 67 -11.02 17.94 2.59
N SER A 68 -12.12 18.28 1.92
CA SER A 68 -13.47 18.02 2.43
C SER A 68 -14.01 16.64 2.03
N GLY A 69 -14.95 16.13 2.81
CA GLY A 69 -15.61 14.84 2.60
C GLY A 69 -15.01 13.69 3.41
N SER A 70 -15.46 12.46 3.08
CA SER A 70 -14.95 11.24 3.70
C SER A 70 -13.71 10.73 2.97
N PRO A 71 -12.66 10.29 3.70
CA PRO A 71 -11.49 9.69 3.08
C PRO A 71 -11.85 8.39 2.35
N SER A 72 -11.24 8.18 1.18
CA SER A 72 -11.42 6.95 0.41
C SER A 72 -10.86 5.72 1.16
N ARG A 73 -11.36 4.53 0.84
CA ARG A 73 -10.84 3.27 1.42
C ARG A 73 -9.33 3.10 1.24
N GLN A 74 -8.78 3.53 0.10
CA GLN A 74 -7.33 3.45 -0.13
C GLN A 74 -6.55 4.41 0.77
N GLN A 75 -7.05 5.64 0.95
CA GLN A 75 -6.45 6.60 1.88
C GLN A 75 -6.51 6.07 3.32
N LEU A 76 -7.64 5.49 3.74
CA LEU A 76 -7.75 4.87 5.06
C LEU A 76 -6.73 3.75 5.27
N ARG A 77 -6.55 2.86 4.29
CA ARG A 77 -5.50 1.83 4.38
C ARG A 77 -4.11 2.45 4.54
N ARG A 78 -3.79 3.48 3.75
CA ARG A 78 -2.52 4.22 3.87
C ARG A 78 -2.35 4.85 5.25
N ILE A 79 -3.40 5.44 5.81
CA ILE A 79 -3.40 6.02 7.16
C ILE A 79 -3.11 4.95 8.21
N ILE A 80 -3.78 3.80 8.15
CA ILE A 80 -3.54 2.68 9.09
C ILE A 80 -2.09 2.18 9.00
N TYR A 81 -1.56 1.97 7.79
CA TYR A 81 -0.15 1.58 7.63
C TYR A 81 0.82 2.66 8.10
N ALA A 82 0.50 3.94 7.93
CA ALA A 82 1.32 5.03 8.44
C ALA A 82 1.35 5.07 9.98
N LEU A 83 0.20 4.84 10.62
CA LEU A 83 0.10 4.71 12.08
C LEU A 83 0.87 3.50 12.60
N GLU A 84 0.88 2.39 11.86
CA GLU A 84 1.70 1.22 12.20
C GLU A 84 3.19 1.53 12.09
N ARG A 85 3.61 2.20 11.01
CA ARG A 85 5.00 2.65 10.82
C ARG A 85 5.46 3.64 11.88
N ALA A 86 4.56 4.45 12.41
CA ALA A 86 4.82 5.36 13.51
C ALA A 86 4.92 4.65 14.88
N GLY A 87 4.65 3.34 14.93
CA GLY A 87 4.69 2.55 16.16
C GLY A 87 3.54 2.80 17.12
N LEU A 88 2.49 3.53 16.70
CA LEU A 88 1.29 3.78 17.52
C LEU A 88 0.41 2.53 17.61
N ILE A 89 0.30 1.81 16.49
CA ILE A 89 -0.54 0.62 16.37
C ILE A 89 0.24 -0.54 15.75
N LYS A 90 -0.25 -1.76 15.96
CA LYS A 90 0.16 -2.97 15.24
C LYS A 90 -1.06 -3.60 14.62
N ILE A 91 -1.00 -3.95 13.34
CA ILE A 91 -2.14 -4.55 12.64
C ILE A 91 -2.14 -6.06 12.93
N GLU A 92 -3.23 -6.56 13.49
CA GLU A 92 -3.46 -7.99 13.76
C GLU A 92 -4.76 -8.45 13.07
N SER A 93 -5.03 -7.91 11.88
CA SER A 93 -6.26 -8.17 11.14
C SER A 93 -6.40 -9.66 10.78
N ILE A 94 -7.48 -10.28 11.25
CA ILE A 94 -7.86 -11.65 10.92
C ILE A 94 -9.03 -11.59 9.93
N GLY A 95 -8.77 -11.97 8.67
CA GLY A 95 -9.78 -11.99 7.61
C GLY A 95 -10.29 -10.60 7.23
N MET A 96 -11.60 -10.38 7.35
CA MET A 96 -12.27 -9.13 6.93
C MET A 96 -12.35 -8.06 8.03
N ASN A 97 -12.00 -8.41 9.27
CA ASN A 97 -12.13 -7.49 10.40
C ASN A 97 -10.82 -6.73 10.61
N LEU A 98 -10.91 -5.40 10.75
CA LEU A 98 -9.77 -4.59 11.13
C LEU A 98 -9.57 -4.72 12.63
N ILE A 99 -8.56 -5.49 13.02
CA ILE A 99 -8.11 -5.64 14.40
C ILE A 99 -6.75 -4.96 14.51
N VAL A 100 -6.63 -4.02 15.44
CA VAL A 100 -5.39 -3.30 15.69
C VAL A 100 -5.09 -3.31 17.18
N LYS A 101 -3.80 -3.43 17.51
CA LYS A 101 -3.30 -3.33 18.88
C LYS A 101 -2.65 -1.97 19.06
N CYS A 102 -3.09 -1.18 20.04
CA CYS A 102 -2.42 0.07 20.39
C CYS A 102 -1.20 -0.24 21.25
N LEU A 103 -0.02 0.22 20.83
CA LEU A 103 1.25 -0.13 21.49
C LEU A 103 1.65 0.89 22.55
N LEU A 104 1.41 2.18 22.29
CA LEU A 104 1.81 3.27 23.16
C LEU A 104 0.73 3.71 24.16
N ALA A 105 -0.46 3.12 24.04
CA ALA A 105 -1.55 3.40 24.95
C ALA A 105 -1.28 2.74 26.30
N ASP A 106 -1.15 3.54 27.35
CA ASP A 106 -1.17 3.00 28.71
C ASP A 106 -2.62 2.76 29.14
N ALA A 107 -2.85 1.59 29.73
CA ALA A 107 -4.05 1.38 30.52
C ALA A 107 -3.76 2.16 31.78
N ASP A 108 -4.50 3.25 31.99
CA ASP A 108 -4.46 3.98 33.25
C ASP A 108 -4.48 2.92 34.36
N ASN A 109 -3.33 2.74 35.02
CA ASN A 109 -3.25 2.04 36.28
C ASN A 109 -3.98 2.95 37.25
N SER A 110 -5.30 2.99 37.14
CA SER A 110 -6.19 3.39 38.20
C SER A 110 -6.04 2.28 39.24
N VAL A 111 -4.88 2.31 39.90
CA VAL A 111 -4.73 1.82 41.25
C VAL A 111 -5.88 2.53 41.95
N GLN A 112 -6.93 1.76 42.24
CA GLN A 112 -7.85 2.16 43.28
C GLN A 112 -6.96 2.30 44.51
N ASN A 113 -6.40 3.48 44.71
CA ASN A 113 -6.03 3.94 46.03
C ASN A 113 -7.38 3.97 46.73
N LYS A 114 -7.77 2.81 47.28
CA LYS A 114 -8.82 2.74 48.28
C LYS A 114 -8.37 3.79 49.30
N PRO A 115 -9.11 4.90 49.48
CA PRO A 115 -8.86 5.71 50.65
C PRO A 115 -9.08 4.76 51.83
N ASP A 116 -8.07 4.62 52.68
CA ASP A 116 -8.23 3.97 53.98
C ASP A 116 -9.23 4.81 54.78
N THR A 117 -10.52 4.56 54.57
CA THR A 117 -11.56 4.96 55.51
C THR A 117 -11.51 3.95 56.64
N ASN A 118 -10.60 4.19 57.59
CA ASN A 118 -10.57 3.48 58.87
C ASN A 118 -11.95 3.55 59.56
N PRO A 119 -12.51 2.44 60.05
CA PRO A 119 -13.47 2.47 61.14
C PRO A 119 -12.74 2.68 62.48
N THR A 120 -12.86 3.89 63.03
CA THR A 120 -12.79 4.20 64.48
C THR A 120 -13.92 3.41 65.17
N GLN A 121 -13.83 2.69 66.28
CA GLN A 121 -12.85 2.43 67.35
C GLN A 121 -13.29 1.17 68.11
N GLN A 122 -12.36 0.43 68.73
CA GLN A 122 -12.31 0.15 70.19
C GLN A 122 -11.07 -0.73 70.50
N PRO A 123 -10.52 -0.66 71.72
CA PRO A 123 -9.08 -0.43 71.88
C PRO A 123 -8.29 -1.59 72.54
N ASP A 124 -6.98 -1.33 72.57
CA ASP A 124 -5.95 -1.84 73.48
C ASP A 124 -5.41 -3.26 73.26
N THR A 125 -4.15 -3.34 72.80
CA THR A 125 -3.01 -3.61 73.70
C THR A 125 -1.72 -3.87 72.88
N ASN A 126 -0.79 -2.93 72.99
CA ASN A 126 0.69 -3.02 72.98
C ASN A 126 1.50 -3.40 71.72
N GLN A 127 2.14 -2.35 71.17
CA GLN A 127 3.61 -2.15 71.01
C GLN A 127 4.47 -3.34 70.53
N ASP A 128 4.93 -3.30 69.29
CA ASP A 128 6.24 -2.76 68.84
C ASP A 128 7.42 -3.72 69.02
N ASN A 129 7.89 -4.31 67.91
CA ASN A 129 9.09 -3.79 67.26
C ASN A 129 9.39 -4.45 65.89
N LYS A 130 9.43 -3.57 64.89
CA LYS A 130 10.27 -3.51 63.69
C LYS A 130 11.19 -4.71 63.36
N LYS A 131 11.20 -5.05 62.05
CA LYS A 131 12.46 -4.92 61.29
C LYS A 131 13.05 -6.12 60.50
N ASN A 132 12.58 -6.38 59.28
CA ASN A 132 13.41 -6.61 58.08
C ASN A 132 13.95 -8.00 57.60
N TYR A 133 13.48 -8.30 56.38
CA TYR A 133 14.17 -8.68 55.12
C TYR A 133 14.77 -10.09 54.90
N LYS A 134 14.15 -10.74 53.89
CA LYS A 134 14.72 -11.53 52.77
C LYS A 134 15.54 -12.79 53.10
N SER A 135 15.12 -13.93 52.56
CA SER A 135 15.57 -14.46 51.24
C SER A 135 15.33 -15.98 51.13
N SER A 136 15.67 -16.53 49.96
CA SER A 136 15.83 -17.95 49.58
C SER A 136 14.56 -18.60 49.01
N SER A 137 14.45 -18.92 47.71
CA SER A 137 15.27 -19.75 46.80
C SER A 137 15.13 -21.27 47.00
N TYR A 138 15.14 -21.96 45.86
CA TYR A 138 15.20 -23.41 45.54
C TYR A 138 13.83 -24.14 45.52
N ASP A 139 13.32 -24.57 44.35
CA ASP A 139 13.70 -25.73 43.50
C ASP A 139 13.04 -27.05 43.96
N GLY A 140 12.57 -27.87 43.01
CA GLY A 140 12.35 -29.31 43.25
C GLY A 140 10.94 -29.94 43.13
N PHE A 141 10.57 -30.31 41.90
CA PHE A 141 9.99 -31.60 41.43
C PHE A 141 8.67 -32.26 41.95
N SER A 142 7.83 -32.57 40.93
CA SER A 142 7.11 -33.84 40.62
C SER A 142 5.79 -34.21 41.29
N LYS A 143 4.72 -34.36 40.48
CA LYS A 143 4.09 -35.66 40.09
C LYS A 143 2.85 -35.50 39.20
N LYS A 144 2.71 -36.40 38.21
CA LYS A 144 1.55 -36.61 37.30
C LYS A 144 0.38 -37.31 38.02
N PRO A 145 -0.81 -37.34 37.39
CA PRO A 145 -1.35 -38.64 36.95
C PRO A 145 -1.95 -38.65 35.52
N ASN A 146 -2.09 -39.87 34.98
CA ASN A 146 -2.57 -40.25 33.64
C ASN A 146 -4.09 -40.49 33.55
N THR A 147 -4.63 -40.52 32.32
CA THR A 147 -5.73 -41.36 31.72
C THR A 147 -6.52 -40.49 30.71
N ALA A 148 -6.82 -40.80 29.43
CA ALA A 148 -6.88 -42.01 28.58
C ALA A 148 -6.59 -41.68 27.08
N GLN A 149 -6.72 -42.70 26.23
CA GLN A 149 -6.12 -42.96 24.92
C GLN A 149 -6.87 -42.45 23.66
N ASN A 150 -6.10 -42.32 22.56
CA ASN A 150 -6.38 -42.53 21.11
C ASN A 150 -7.59 -41.81 20.46
N ILE A 151 -7.46 -41.23 19.27
CA ILE A 151 -7.58 -41.91 17.96
C ILE A 151 -6.84 -41.09 16.87
N LYS A 152 -6.11 -41.79 15.99
CA LYS A 152 -5.46 -41.27 14.77
C LYS A 152 -6.49 -40.66 13.81
N PRO A 153 -6.03 -39.83 12.84
CA PRO A 153 -6.31 -40.24 11.47
C PRO A 153 -5.04 -40.32 10.62
N ASP A 154 -5.04 -41.33 9.76
CA ASP A 154 -4.07 -41.56 8.69
C ASP A 154 -3.94 -40.31 7.80
N THR A 155 -2.73 -39.78 7.70
CA THR A 155 -2.34 -38.86 6.64
C THR A 155 -1.57 -39.68 5.59
N PRO A 156 -1.98 -39.71 4.31
CA PRO A 156 -1.21 -40.39 3.29
C PRO A 156 0.13 -39.66 3.12
N HIS A 157 1.22 -40.38 3.31
CA HIS A 157 2.62 -39.96 3.24
C HIS A 157 3.09 -39.60 1.80
N ASN A 158 2.25 -38.92 1.00
CA ASN A 158 2.53 -38.55 -0.39
C ASN A 158 2.46 -37.03 -0.68
N SER A 159 2.15 -36.21 0.34
CA SER A 159 2.07 -34.74 0.17
C SER A 159 3.44 -34.04 0.17
N GLU A 160 4.46 -34.64 0.78
CA GLU A 160 5.79 -34.04 0.88
C GLU A 160 6.53 -34.04 -0.47
N ASN A 161 6.46 -35.15 -1.22
CA ASN A 161 7.07 -35.24 -2.56
C ASN A 161 6.42 -34.28 -3.58
N LEU A 162 5.09 -34.11 -3.53
CA LEU A 162 4.39 -33.17 -4.39
C LEU A 162 4.74 -31.71 -4.07
N CYS A 163 4.91 -31.37 -2.78
CA CYS A 163 5.28 -30.03 -2.36
C CYS A 163 6.69 -29.65 -2.82
N VAL A 164 7.66 -30.56 -2.67
CA VAL A 164 9.04 -30.36 -3.11
C VAL A 164 9.12 -30.21 -4.64
N TYR A 165 8.36 -31.02 -5.39
CA TYR A 165 8.29 -30.92 -6.85
C TYR A 165 7.69 -29.58 -7.32
N VAL A 166 6.56 -29.18 -6.73
CA VAL A 166 5.89 -27.91 -7.08
C VAL A 166 6.79 -26.70 -6.75
N GLY A 167 7.51 -26.75 -5.63
CA GLY A 167 8.50 -25.72 -5.28
C GLY A 167 9.63 -25.59 -6.31
N ALA A 168 10.20 -26.70 -6.76
CA ALA A 168 11.27 -26.69 -7.77
C ALA A 168 10.79 -26.18 -9.15
N GLN A 169 9.54 -26.46 -9.52
CA GLN A 169 8.96 -25.92 -10.76
C GLN A 169 8.68 -24.42 -10.63
N PHE A 170 8.20 -23.96 -9.47
CA PHE A 170 8.02 -22.54 -9.21
C PHE A 170 9.33 -21.77 -9.32
N GLU A 171 10.42 -22.31 -8.77
CA GLU A 171 11.75 -21.68 -8.85
C GLU A 171 12.19 -21.45 -10.29
N LYS A 172 12.07 -22.48 -11.16
CA LYS A 172 12.38 -22.36 -12.59
C LYS A 172 11.52 -21.31 -13.31
N PHE A 173 10.23 -21.24 -12.97
CA PHE A 173 9.34 -20.20 -13.50
C PHE A 173 9.77 -18.81 -13.02
N TRP A 174 10.10 -18.69 -11.74
CA TRP A 174 10.51 -17.44 -11.11
C TRP A 174 11.84 -16.92 -11.66
N GLU A 175 12.76 -17.81 -12.00
CA GLU A 175 14.04 -17.45 -12.60
C GLU A 175 13.89 -16.77 -13.97
N LEU A 176 13.02 -17.32 -14.83
CA LEU A 176 12.79 -16.82 -16.19
C LEU A 176 11.94 -15.55 -16.26
N TYR A 177 11.18 -15.22 -15.22
CA TYR A 177 10.21 -14.13 -15.29
C TYR A 177 10.90 -12.75 -15.30
N PRO A 178 10.64 -11.87 -16.30
CA PRO A 178 11.33 -10.58 -16.44
C PRO A 178 11.11 -9.57 -15.30
N GLN A 179 9.94 -9.61 -14.63
CA GLN A 179 9.59 -8.70 -13.54
C GLN A 179 9.18 -9.46 -12.27
N LYS A 180 10.16 -9.78 -11.42
CA LYS A 180 10.00 -10.54 -10.18
C LYS A 180 9.45 -9.64 -9.08
N GLN A 181 8.14 -9.70 -8.85
CA GLN A 181 7.46 -8.90 -7.83
C GLN A 181 6.40 -9.74 -7.12
N ASP A 182 6.21 -9.52 -5.82
CA ASP A 182 5.25 -10.22 -4.97
C ASP A 182 5.40 -11.76 -5.01
N GLU A 183 6.58 -12.28 -4.67
CA GLU A 183 6.92 -13.71 -4.67
C GLU A 183 5.94 -14.57 -3.86
N THR A 184 5.55 -14.11 -2.68
CA THR A 184 4.61 -14.81 -1.79
C THR A 184 3.25 -15.03 -2.46
N ARG A 185 2.72 -14.02 -3.14
CA ARG A 185 1.45 -14.12 -3.87
C ARG A 185 1.56 -14.99 -5.11
N ALA A 186 2.67 -14.88 -5.84
CA ALA A 186 2.91 -15.71 -7.01
C ALA A 186 3.03 -17.19 -6.62
N CYS A 187 3.71 -17.47 -5.51
CA CYS A 187 3.87 -18.80 -4.93
C CYS A 187 2.51 -19.37 -4.50
N GLU A 188 1.69 -18.58 -3.79
CA GLU A 188 0.32 -18.98 -3.42
C GLU A 188 -0.55 -19.33 -4.63
N GLU A 189 -0.55 -18.51 -5.69
CA GLU A 189 -1.30 -18.78 -6.92
C GLU A 189 -0.76 -20.02 -7.65
N PHE A 190 0.56 -20.22 -7.68
CA PHE A 190 1.17 -21.41 -8.27
C PHE A 190 0.81 -22.70 -7.52
N TYR A 191 0.79 -22.65 -6.18
CA TYR A 191 0.35 -23.76 -5.34
C TYR A 191 -1.14 -24.09 -5.54
N LYS A 192 -2.00 -23.08 -5.75
CA LYS A 192 -3.43 -23.29 -6.05
C LYS A 192 -3.65 -23.98 -7.39
N LEU A 193 -2.83 -23.66 -8.40
CA LEU A 193 -2.96 -24.21 -9.75
C LEU A 193 -2.57 -25.69 -9.84
N LYS A 194 -1.80 -26.22 -8.88
CA LYS A 194 -1.28 -27.60 -8.87
C LYS A 194 -0.81 -28.04 -10.26
N PRO A 195 0.21 -27.36 -10.82
CA PRO A 195 0.60 -27.57 -12.20
C PRO A 195 1.10 -29.01 -12.40
N ASP A 196 0.41 -29.73 -13.28
CA ASP A 196 0.88 -30.99 -13.84
C ASP A 196 2.11 -30.72 -14.73
N GLU A 197 2.96 -31.73 -14.95
CA GLU A 197 4.20 -31.56 -15.73
C GLU A 197 3.92 -31.04 -17.15
N SER A 198 2.79 -31.46 -17.73
CA SER A 198 2.28 -30.98 -19.01
C SER A 198 1.92 -29.49 -18.99
N LEU A 199 1.20 -29.04 -17.96
CA LEU A 199 0.78 -27.64 -17.79
C LEU A 199 1.97 -26.73 -17.50
N PHE A 200 2.92 -27.19 -16.67
CA PHE A 200 4.13 -26.43 -16.39
C PHE A 200 4.95 -26.18 -17.66
N LYS A 201 5.10 -27.20 -18.51
CA LYS A 201 5.80 -27.05 -19.79
C LYS A 201 5.11 -26.02 -20.69
N GLN A 202 3.77 -26.08 -20.78
CA GLN A 202 2.99 -25.10 -21.54
C GLN A 202 3.19 -23.67 -21.03
N MET A 203 3.21 -23.47 -19.71
CA MET A 203 3.46 -22.17 -19.10
C MET A 203 4.85 -21.63 -19.44
N MET A 204 5.88 -22.48 -19.37
CA MET A 204 7.26 -22.10 -19.67
C MET A 204 7.47 -21.76 -21.15
N ASP A 205 6.85 -22.51 -22.06
CA ASP A 205 6.94 -22.26 -23.51
C ASP A 205 6.21 -20.96 -23.88
N ALA A 206 5.02 -20.73 -23.31
CA ALA A 206 4.28 -19.48 -23.50
C ALA A 206 5.04 -18.27 -22.95
N LEU A 207 5.66 -18.40 -21.77
CA LEU A 207 6.46 -17.32 -21.17
C LEU A 207 7.63 -16.92 -22.07
N LYS A 208 8.36 -17.90 -22.62
CA LYS A 208 9.46 -17.63 -23.56
C LYS A 208 8.97 -16.94 -24.83
N ALA A 209 7.89 -17.44 -25.43
CA ALA A 209 7.31 -16.85 -26.63
C ALA A 209 6.82 -15.41 -26.40
N GLN A 210 6.26 -15.12 -25.21
CA GLN A 210 5.87 -13.77 -24.80
C GLN A 210 7.08 -12.84 -24.65
N ILE A 211 8.18 -13.34 -24.08
CA ILE A 211 9.43 -12.56 -23.95
C ILE A 211 9.98 -12.23 -25.34
N GLU A 212 10.07 -13.21 -26.23
CA GLU A 212 10.57 -13.03 -27.59
C GLU A 212 9.71 -12.07 -28.42
N ASN A 213 8.37 -12.20 -28.37
CA ASN A 213 7.45 -11.30 -29.04
C ASN A 213 7.64 -9.85 -28.55
N ARG A 214 7.85 -9.67 -27.24
CA ARG A 214 8.08 -8.36 -26.65
C ARG A 214 9.40 -7.75 -27.12
N LEU A 215 10.49 -8.53 -27.11
CA LEU A 215 11.80 -8.10 -27.61
C LEU A 215 11.71 -7.70 -29.09
N TYR A 216 10.95 -8.45 -29.89
CA TYR A 216 10.69 -8.12 -31.29
C TYR A 216 9.95 -6.77 -31.43
N LEU A 217 8.91 -6.52 -30.63
CA LEU A 217 8.18 -5.24 -30.64
C LEU A 217 9.06 -4.06 -30.22
N GLU A 218 9.92 -4.25 -29.22
CA GLU A 218 10.91 -3.24 -28.80
C GLU A 218 11.91 -2.94 -29.92
N LEU A 219 12.38 -3.95 -30.67
CA LEU A 219 13.26 -3.77 -31.84
C LEU A 219 12.56 -3.07 -33.01
N CYS A 220 11.26 -3.30 -33.21
CA CYS A 220 10.45 -2.62 -34.21
C CYS A 220 10.08 -1.17 -33.82
N GLY A 221 10.45 -0.71 -32.62
CA GLY A 221 10.10 0.62 -32.13
C GLY A 221 8.61 0.80 -31.82
N GLU A 222 7.87 -0.30 -31.67
CA GLU A 222 6.46 -0.28 -31.29
C GLU A 222 6.34 -0.02 -29.78
N TRP A 223 5.28 0.67 -29.36
CA TRP A 223 5.03 0.86 -27.92
C TRP A 223 4.69 -0.48 -27.27
N VAL A 224 5.44 -0.85 -26.23
CA VAL A 224 5.25 -2.10 -25.50
C VAL A 224 4.71 -1.83 -24.10
N PRO A 225 3.58 -2.45 -23.71
CA PRO A 225 3.05 -2.31 -22.36
C PRO A 225 3.99 -2.92 -21.31
N LYS A 226 3.90 -2.42 -20.07
CA LYS A 226 4.65 -2.97 -18.93
C LYS A 226 4.26 -4.43 -18.68
N TRP A 227 5.24 -5.25 -18.28
CA TRP A 227 5.04 -6.66 -17.96
C TRP A 227 4.00 -6.87 -16.84
N LYS A 228 3.17 -7.90 -16.95
CA LYS A 228 2.19 -8.25 -15.91
C LYS A 228 2.94 -8.73 -14.65
N PHE A 229 2.35 -8.59 -13.46
CA PHE A 229 2.93 -9.21 -12.26
C PHE A 229 2.80 -10.74 -12.33
N PRO A 230 3.76 -11.51 -11.80
CA PRO A 230 3.77 -12.97 -11.92
C PRO A 230 2.52 -13.61 -11.27
N ALA A 231 2.07 -13.09 -10.12
CA ALA A 231 0.81 -13.54 -9.51
C ALA A 231 -0.41 -13.32 -10.42
N ASN A 232 -0.51 -12.17 -11.09
CA ASN A 232 -1.60 -11.87 -12.01
C ASN A 232 -1.50 -12.69 -13.31
N TRP A 233 -0.28 -12.92 -13.79
CA TRP A 233 -0.02 -13.75 -14.97
C TRP A 233 -0.47 -15.20 -14.73
N LEU A 234 -0.20 -15.73 -13.52
CA LEU A 234 -0.65 -17.04 -13.07
C LEU A 234 -2.17 -17.10 -12.88
N ALA A 235 -2.74 -16.13 -12.17
CA ALA A 235 -4.17 -16.08 -11.87
C ALA A 235 -5.05 -15.93 -13.12
N GLN A 236 -4.56 -15.20 -14.14
CA GLN A 236 -5.28 -14.99 -15.41
C GLN A 236 -5.01 -16.07 -16.45
N GLN A 237 -4.21 -17.09 -16.13
CA GLN A 237 -3.83 -18.14 -17.07
C GLN A 237 -3.27 -17.59 -18.39
N CYS A 238 -2.41 -16.57 -18.30
CA CYS A 238 -1.90 -15.82 -19.45
C CYS A 238 -1.07 -16.65 -20.44
N TRP A 239 -0.78 -17.91 -20.15
CA TRP A 239 -0.22 -18.86 -21.12
C TRP A 239 -1.21 -19.25 -22.22
N ASN A 240 -2.51 -18.97 -22.04
CA ASN A 240 -3.54 -19.13 -23.06
C ASN A 240 -3.81 -17.83 -23.86
N ASP A 241 -3.22 -16.70 -23.47
CA ASP A 241 -3.41 -15.43 -24.17
C ASP A 241 -2.74 -15.49 -25.56
N GLU A 242 -3.50 -15.20 -26.63
CA GLU A 242 -2.96 -15.09 -27.98
C GLU A 242 -1.94 -13.94 -28.03
N LEU A 243 -0.71 -14.24 -28.48
CA LEU A 243 0.33 -13.24 -28.68
C LEU A 243 -0.17 -12.21 -29.69
N LEU A 244 -0.11 -10.92 -29.33
CA LEU A 244 -0.56 -9.86 -30.20
C LEU A 244 0.22 -9.94 -31.54
N PRO A 245 -0.47 -10.10 -32.68
CA PRO A 245 0.19 -10.04 -33.97
C PRO A 245 0.69 -8.61 -34.16
N VAL A 246 1.94 -8.47 -34.58
CA VAL A 246 2.52 -7.21 -35.04
C VAL A 246 1.62 -6.71 -36.16
N ARG A 247 0.75 -5.74 -35.85
CA ARG A 247 -0.10 -5.13 -36.86
C ARG A 247 0.85 -4.40 -37.81
N LYS A 248 0.95 -4.89 -39.04
CA LYS A 248 1.53 -4.12 -40.14
C LYS A 248 0.82 -2.77 -40.14
N GLN A 249 1.56 -1.71 -39.87
CA GLN A 249 1.04 -0.36 -39.73
C GLN A 249 0.15 -0.04 -40.93
N GLU A 250 -1.16 0.10 -40.71
CA GLU A 250 -2.00 0.84 -41.64
C GLU A 250 -1.51 2.29 -41.60
N GLN A 251 -1.09 2.81 -42.76
CA GLN A 251 -0.72 4.20 -42.90
C GLN A 251 -1.96 5.06 -42.63
N ASN A 252 -2.09 5.54 -41.40
CA ASN A 252 -3.11 6.49 -41.01
C ASN A 252 -2.84 7.86 -41.65
N HIS A 253 -3.15 8.00 -42.94
CA HIS A 253 -3.31 9.29 -43.61
C HIS A 253 -4.70 9.86 -43.28
N ALA A 254 -5.01 10.04 -42.00
CA ALA A 254 -6.23 10.70 -41.57
C ALA A 254 -5.86 11.96 -40.78
N LYS A 255 -5.93 13.11 -41.46
CA LYS A 255 -5.79 14.42 -40.79
C LYS A 255 -6.86 14.53 -39.71
N PRO A 256 -6.52 14.87 -38.46
CA PRO A 256 -7.49 14.97 -37.38
C PRO A 256 -8.46 16.13 -37.67
N GLN A 257 -9.75 15.82 -37.77
CA GLN A 257 -10.82 16.82 -37.81
C GLN A 257 -10.90 17.49 -36.44
N THR A 258 -10.21 18.62 -36.27
CA THR A 258 -10.34 19.46 -35.07
C THR A 258 -11.74 20.06 -35.02
N SER A 259 -12.42 19.85 -33.89
CA SER A 259 -13.76 20.35 -33.60
C SER A 259 -13.97 21.82 -33.96
N PHE A 260 -15.16 22.15 -34.45
CA PHE A 260 -15.65 23.49 -34.78
C PHE A 260 -15.47 24.51 -33.64
N ARG A 261 -14.27 25.12 -33.54
CA ARG A 261 -14.11 26.47 -33.01
C ARG A 261 -14.29 27.45 -34.18
N LYS A 262 -15.02 28.54 -33.95
CA LYS A 262 -15.08 29.65 -34.91
C LYS A 262 -13.64 30.16 -35.12
N LYS A 263 -13.09 29.89 -36.29
CA LYS A 263 -11.72 30.25 -36.68
C LYS A 263 -11.57 31.77 -36.60
N SER A 264 -10.53 32.26 -35.92
CA SER A 264 -10.19 33.68 -35.89
C SER A 264 -9.68 34.10 -37.28
N ALA A 265 -9.73 35.40 -37.61
CA ALA A 265 -9.14 35.93 -38.84
C ALA A 265 -7.64 35.57 -38.95
N ALA A 266 -6.94 35.49 -37.82
CA ALA A 266 -5.54 35.03 -37.76
C ALA A 266 -5.38 33.55 -38.15
N ASP A 267 -6.34 32.69 -37.78
CA ASP A 267 -6.30 31.27 -38.14
C ASP A 267 -6.58 31.06 -39.63
N ILE A 268 -7.45 31.89 -40.23
CA ILE A 268 -7.76 31.85 -41.66
C ILE A 268 -6.52 32.24 -42.49
N LEU A 269 -5.79 33.28 -42.08
CA LEU A 269 -4.55 33.70 -42.73
C LEU A 269 -3.45 32.63 -42.58
N ALA A 270 -3.32 32.03 -41.40
CA ALA A 270 -2.34 30.97 -41.16
C ALA A 270 -2.62 29.71 -41.99
N GLU A 271 -3.89 29.36 -42.22
CA GLU A 271 -4.27 28.23 -43.08
C GLU A 271 -3.94 28.50 -44.56
N SER A 272 -4.11 29.75 -45.02
CA SER A 272 -3.74 30.20 -46.38
C SER A 272 -2.23 30.10 -46.66
N CYS A 273 -1.39 30.19 -45.62
CA CYS A 273 0.06 30.09 -45.74
C CYS A 273 0.58 28.64 -45.70
N LYS A 274 -0.24 27.63 -45.35
CA LYS A 274 0.20 26.22 -45.27
C LYS A 274 0.30 25.53 -46.63
N GLU A 275 -0.46 25.98 -47.64
CA GLU A 275 -0.46 25.37 -48.98
C GLU A 275 0.64 25.95 -49.90
N SER A 276 1.29 27.04 -49.49
CA SER A 276 2.39 27.63 -50.25
C SER A 276 3.68 26.87 -49.94
N SER A 277 3.99 25.87 -50.77
CA SER A 277 5.33 25.28 -50.83
C SER A 277 6.30 26.34 -51.35
N PHE A 278 6.93 27.08 -50.43
CA PHE A 278 8.07 27.92 -50.76
C PHE A 278 9.24 27.00 -51.12
N SER A 279 9.45 26.75 -52.41
CA SER A 279 10.74 26.30 -52.91
C SER A 279 11.72 27.47 -52.78
N ILE A 280 12.44 27.53 -51.68
CA ILE A 280 13.58 28.43 -51.52
C ILE A 280 14.66 27.93 -52.47
N HIS A 281 14.70 28.49 -53.69
CA HIS A 281 15.80 28.27 -54.60
C HIS A 281 16.97 29.13 -54.10
N PHE A 282 17.90 28.51 -53.39
CA PHE A 282 19.14 29.15 -52.95
C PHE A 282 20.08 29.15 -54.17
N GLU A 283 20.02 30.21 -54.96
CA GLU A 283 21.05 30.53 -55.95
C GLU A 283 22.24 31.13 -55.19
N ASP A 284 23.29 30.33 -55.00
CA ASP A 284 24.61 30.78 -54.59
C ASP A 284 25.26 31.50 -55.78
N GLU A 285 25.27 32.84 -55.79
CA GLU A 285 26.28 33.62 -56.51
C GLU A 285 26.64 34.90 -55.72
N PRO A 286 27.93 35.21 -55.50
CA PRO A 286 28.37 36.30 -54.65
C PRO A 286 28.43 37.61 -55.44
N GLN A 287 27.51 38.54 -55.15
CA GLN A 287 27.65 39.92 -55.60
C GLN A 287 28.00 40.85 -54.44
N THR A 288 29.28 41.18 -54.39
CA THR A 288 29.87 42.34 -53.70
C THR A 288 29.04 43.60 -53.94
N GLY A 289 28.39 44.09 -52.89
CA GLY A 289 27.67 45.37 -52.90
C GLY A 289 27.73 46.00 -51.52
N SER A 290 28.74 46.85 -51.31
CA SER A 290 28.95 47.63 -50.09
C SER A 290 27.80 48.60 -49.83
N ASN A 291 27.02 48.38 -48.78
CA ASN A 291 26.11 49.38 -48.23
C ASN A 291 26.25 49.41 -46.70
N VAL A 292 27.36 49.98 -46.24
CA VAL A 292 27.53 50.36 -44.83
C VAL A 292 26.77 51.67 -44.61
N LEU A 293 25.65 51.62 -43.89
CA LEU A 293 24.94 52.81 -43.45
C LEU A 293 25.61 53.36 -42.18
N HIS A 294 26.25 54.52 -42.30
CA HIS A 294 26.80 55.27 -41.18
C HIS A 294 25.68 56.03 -40.45
N PHE A 295 25.46 55.73 -39.16
CA PHE A 295 24.57 56.52 -38.30
C PHE A 295 25.38 57.63 -37.64
N ASN A 296 25.18 58.87 -38.10
CA ASN A 296 25.66 60.05 -37.39
C ASN A 296 24.84 60.26 -36.12
N SER A 297 25.51 60.19 -34.97
CA SER A 297 24.99 60.59 -33.68
C SER A 297 25.08 62.12 -33.56
N THR A 298 23.94 62.79 -33.41
CA THR A 298 23.89 64.17 -32.93
C THR A 298 23.06 64.23 -31.66
N ARG A 299 23.78 64.37 -30.54
CA ARG A 299 23.31 64.95 -29.27
C ARG A 299 22.95 66.42 -29.48
N ASN A 300 21.87 66.88 -28.84
CA ASN A 300 21.73 68.20 -28.21
C ASN A 300 20.66 68.03 -27.12
N VAL A 301 21.04 68.10 -25.83
CA VAL A 301 20.96 69.26 -24.92
C VAL A 301 19.53 69.71 -24.69
#